data_AF-A0A7J9Q783-F1
#
_entry.id   AF-A0A7J9Q783-F1
#
_cell.length_a   1.000
_cell.length_b   1.000
_cell.length_c   1.000
_cell.angle_alpha   90.00
_cell.angle_beta   90.00
_cell.angle_gamma   90.00
#
_symmetry.space_group_name_H-M   'P 1'
#
loop_
_entity.id
_entity.type
_entity.pdbx_description
1 polymer ?
#
loop_
_entity_poly.entity_id
_entity_poly.type
_entity_poly.pdbx_seq_one_letter_code
_entity_poly.pdbx_strand_id
1 'polypeptide(L)' 'GVNLTNFVNIFDPNIIVIGGKISNAWKFFSKSMKKTVKERAYVNKNPIIVKSRLGDAAILGAASLIRK' A
#
# COMPACT_ATOMS: atom_id res chain seq x y z
N GLY A 1 7.16 7.06 2.79
CA GLY A 1 7.51 6.50 4.11
C GLY A 1 6.68 7.15 5.18
N VAL A 2 7.01 8.38 5.57
CA VAL A 2 6.43 9.11 6.71
C VAL A 2 4.90 9.13 6.73
N ASN A 3 4.26 9.60 5.65
CA ASN A 3 2.80 9.66 5.60
C ASN A 3 2.17 8.25 5.67
N LEU A 4 2.79 7.25 5.02
CA LEU A 4 2.34 5.87 5.10
C LEU A 4 2.40 5.31 6.53
N THR A 5 3.42 5.68 7.30
CA THR A 5 3.50 5.33 8.73
C THR A 5 2.30 5.85 9.51
N ASN A 6 1.85 7.08 9.25
CA ASN A 6 0.67 7.63 9.93
C ASN A 6 -0.58 6.79 9.62
N PHE A 7 -0.78 6.42 8.35
CA PHE A 7 -1.86 5.50 7.97
C PHE A 7 -1.76 4.14 8.67
N VAL A 8 -0.54 3.58 8.78
CA VAL A 8 -0.33 2.31 9.50
C VAL A 8 -0.73 2.45 10.96
N ASN A 9 -0.36 3.54 11.62
CA ASN A 9 -0.69 3.76 13.03
C ASN A 9 -2.19 3.99 13.26
N ILE A 10 -2.90 4.61 12.31
CA ILE A 10 -4.34 4.89 12.43
C ILE A 10 -5.18 3.64 12.17
N PHE A 11 -4.82 2.85 11.17
CA PHE A 11 -5.68 1.78 10.64
C PHE A 11 -5.21 0.36 10.98
N ASP A 12 -3.97 0.18 11.45
CA ASP A 12 -3.30 -1.11 11.69
C ASP A 12 -3.60 -2.20 10.61
N PRO A 13 -3.37 -1.90 9.32
CA PRO A 13 -3.78 -2.79 8.24
C PRO A 13 -2.85 -4.01 8.17
N ASN A 14 -3.37 -5.16 7.69
CA ASN A 14 -2.51 -6.31 7.41
C ASN A 14 -1.74 -6.17 6.08
N ILE A 15 -2.33 -5.52 5.07
CA ILE A 15 -1.76 -5.38 3.72
C ILE A 15 -1.96 -3.94 3.22
N ILE A 16 -0.93 -3.41 2.57
CA ILE A 16 -0.97 -2.13 1.86
C ILE A 16 -0.61 -2.37 0.41
N VAL A 17 -1.51 -1.97 -0.49
CA VAL A 17 -1.30 -2.06 -1.94
C VAL A 17 -1.04 -0.66 -2.49
N ILE A 18 0.14 -0.46 -3.12
CA ILE A 18 0.49 0.81 -3.77
C ILE A 18 0.17 0.70 -5.27
N GLY A 19 -0.84 1.43 -5.70
CA GLY A 19 -1.28 1.53 -7.09
C GLY A 19 -0.90 2.83 -7.77
N GLY A 20 -1.58 3.14 -8.88
CA GLY A 20 -1.40 4.35 -9.67
C GLY A 20 -0.06 4.40 -10.44
N LYS A 21 0.17 5.51 -11.15
CA LYS A 21 1.38 5.70 -11.99
C LYS A 21 2.67 5.62 -11.19
N ILE A 22 2.67 6.04 -9.92
CA ILE A 22 3.85 5.97 -9.04
C ILE A 22 4.35 4.54 -8.86
N SER A 23 3.47 3.54 -8.88
CA SER A 23 3.84 2.14 -8.74
C SER A 23 4.79 1.65 -9.86
N ASN A 24 4.86 2.34 -11.00
CA ASN A 24 5.83 2.02 -12.06
C ASN A 24 7.27 2.26 -11.62
N ALA A 25 7.50 3.21 -10.72
CA ALA A 25 8.81 3.51 -10.13
C ALA A 25 9.14 2.62 -8.90
N TRP A 26 8.41 1.53 -8.66
CA TRP A 26 8.52 0.69 -7.45
C TRP A 26 9.93 0.31 -7.04
N LYS A 27 10.78 -0.08 -8.01
CA LYS A 27 12.16 -0.48 -7.76
C LYS A 27 13.02 0.61 -7.12
N PHE A 28 12.64 1.87 -7.31
CA PHE A 28 13.41 3.03 -6.84
C PHE A 28 13.05 3.45 -5.41
N PHE A 29 11.81 3.26 -4.96
CA PHE A 29 11.35 3.79 -3.65
C PHE A 29 10.88 2.73 -2.65
N SER A 30 10.57 1.50 -3.09
CA SER A 30 9.90 0.52 -2.23
C SER A 30 10.74 0.12 -1.02
N LYS A 31 12.06 -0.04 -1.18
CA LYS A 31 12.98 -0.41 -0.09
C LYS A 31 13.05 0.68 0.98
N SER A 32 13.26 1.93 0.60
CA SER A 32 13.33 3.06 1.53
C SER A 32 11.98 3.30 2.22
N MET A 33 10.88 3.22 1.48
CA MET A 33 9.52 3.32 2.03
C MET A 33 9.25 2.26 3.10
N LYS A 34 9.53 0.98 2.81
CA LYS A 34 9.36 -0.13 3.75
C LYS A 34 10.23 0.04 5.00
N LYS A 35 11.48 0.50 4.83
CA LYS A 35 12.39 0.82 5.94
C LYS A 35 11.78 1.89 6.85
N THR A 36 11.29 3.00 6.29
CA THR A 36 10.67 4.07 7.09
C THR A 36 9.42 3.60 7.85
N VAL A 37 8.57 2.76 7.24
CA VAL A 37 7.39 2.22 7.94
C VAL A 37 7.84 1.34 9.11
N LYS A 38 8.79 0.42 8.86
CA LYS A 38 9.32 -0.47 9.89
C LYS A 38 9.94 0.27 11.08
N GLU A 39 10.61 1.39 10.83
CA GLU A 39 11.30 2.18 11.86
C GLU A 39 10.38 3.08 12.68
N ARG A 40 9.20 3.44 12.14
CA ARG A 40 8.37 4.52 12.71
C ARG A 40 6.95 4.10 13.05
N ALA A 41 6.49 2.93 12.62
CA ALA A 41 5.15 2.46 12.90
C ALA A 41 5.08 1.87 14.32
N TYR A 42 4.02 2.21 15.05
CA TYR A 42 3.72 1.74 16.40
C TYR A 42 2.66 0.64 16.34
N VAL A 43 3.03 -0.50 15.74
CA VAL A 43 2.14 -1.66 15.55
C VAL A 43 2.85 -2.93 15.97
N ASN A 44 2.09 -3.94 16.42
CA ASN A 44 2.65 -5.23 16.81
C ASN A 44 3.26 -5.98 15.62
N LYS A 45 2.67 -5.81 14.43
CA LYS A 45 3.13 -6.45 13.20
C LYS A 45 3.10 -5.45 12.05
N ASN A 46 4.23 -5.34 11.35
CA ASN A 46 4.29 -4.49 10.17
C ASN A 46 3.43 -5.05 9.02
N PRO A 47 2.70 -4.18 8.29
CA PRO A 47 1.90 -4.61 7.14
C PRO A 47 2.77 -5.17 6.01
N ILE A 48 2.18 -6.06 5.23
CA ILE A 48 2.77 -6.48 3.95
C ILE A 48 2.53 -5.36 2.93
N ILE A 49 3.60 -4.70 2.48
CA ILE A 49 3.53 -3.60 1.50
C ILE A 49 3.91 -4.11 0.10
N VAL A 50 2.97 -4.05 -0.85
CA VAL A 50 3.08 -4.61 -2.22
C VAL A 50 2.74 -3.60 -3.31
N LYS A 51 3.27 -3.86 -4.52
CA LYS A 51 2.89 -3.13 -5.74
C LYS A 51 1.57 -3.70 -6.27
N SER A 52 0.65 -2.83 -6.69
CA SER A 52 -0.52 -3.26 -7.46
C SER A 52 -0.10 -3.96 -8.75
N ARG A 53 -0.84 -5.01 -9.12
CA ARG A 53 -0.71 -5.73 -10.40
C ARG A 53 -1.82 -5.38 -11.40
N LEU A 54 -2.82 -4.63 -10.95
CA LEU A 54 -3.99 -4.27 -11.75
C LEU A 54 -3.75 -2.93 -12.46
N GLY A 55 -3.86 -2.93 -13.79
CA GLY A 55 -3.85 -1.71 -14.61
C GLY A 55 -5.14 -0.90 -14.45
N ASP A 56 -6.29 -1.57 -14.51
CA ASP A 56 -7.62 -0.95 -14.51
C ASP A 56 -8.39 -1.20 -13.21
N ALA A 57 -7.71 -1.02 -12.07
CA ALA A 57 -8.28 -1.29 -10.75
C ALA A 57 -9.60 -0.55 -10.48
N ALA A 58 -9.75 0.67 -11.03
CA ALA A 58 -10.98 1.44 -10.90
C ALA A 58 -12.17 0.80 -11.64
N ILE A 59 -11.95 0.35 -12.89
CA ILE A 59 -12.99 -0.29 -13.70
C ILE A 59 -13.37 -1.65 -13.10
N LEU A 60 -12.37 -2.45 -12.71
CA LEU A 60 -12.59 -3.72 -12.04
C LEU A 60 -13.31 -3.55 -10.69
N GLY A 61 -12.97 -2.50 -9.95
CA GLY A 61 -13.66 -2.13 -8.71
C GLY A 61 -15.11 -1.77 -8.97
N ALA A 62 -15.39 -0.93 -9.97
CA ALA A 62 -16.75 -0.56 -10.35
C ALA A 62 -17.59 -1.79 -10.75
N ALA A 63 -17.03 -2.69 -11.56
CA ALA A 63 -17.68 -3.94 -11.92
C ALA A 63 -17.91 -4.85 -10.69
N SER A 64 -17.00 -4.84 -9.72
CA SER A 64 -17.17 -5.61 -8.47
C SER A 64 -18.33 -5.11 -7.60
N LEU A 65 -18.74 -3.85 -7.69
CA LEU A 65 -19.83 -3.31 -6.87
C LEU A 65 -21.20 -3.91 -7.24
N ILE A 66 -21.37 -4.31 -8.50
CA ILE A 66 -22.60 -4.93 -9.00
C ILE A 66 -22.53 -6.46 -9.06
N ARG A 67 -21.34 -7.03 -8.83
CA ARG A 67 -21.12 -8.47 -8.88
C ARG A 67 -21.48 -9.07 -7.53
N LYS A 68 -22.67 -9.68 -7.45
CA LYS A 68 -23.11 -10.51 -6.31
C LYS A 68 -22.30 -11.79 -6.21
#